data_AF-A0A9J6EFF7-F1
#
_entry.id   AF-A0A9J6EFF7-F1
#
_cell.length_a   1.000
_cell.length_b   1.000
_cell.length_c   1.000
_cell.angle_alpha   90.00
_cell.angle_beta   90.00
_cell.angle_gamma   90.00
#
_symmetry.space_group_name_H-M   'P 1'
#
loop_
_entity.id
_entity.type
_entity.pdbx_description
1 polymer ?
#
loop_
_entity_poly.entity_id
_entity_poly.type
_entity_poly.pdbx_seq_one_letter_code
_entity_poly.pdbx_strand_id
1 'polypeptide(L)'
;MEDWRATSRVEIIGDLKDMMKDLLKPFCQATKHKHERIIFYQGGVSEGQFMEVRREGACHAARLPAAVSQRDVKAGLYFHRRPEATPHPVMPGTDHDGVGKCWNVPPGSTVDSVVTHPLDFDFFLCSHFGIQKLSYYLCLTYARCACSVSISTLAYCAHLAVYRAKNHIINKVDVSSSSSDLYGGSTNAVTNSQYVQAVKVVDYLQMVMYFV
;
A
#
# COMPACT_ATOMS: atom_id res chain seq x y z
N MET A 1 -9.71 24.71 10.59
CA MET A 1 -8.32 24.70 10.09
C MET A 1 -7.65 23.55 10.81
N GLU A 2 -7.72 22.35 10.24
CA GLU A 2 -7.11 21.15 10.83
C GLU A 2 -5.68 21.05 10.32
N ASP A 3 -4.75 20.92 11.27
CA ASP A 3 -3.31 20.92 11.06
C ASP A 3 -2.90 19.52 10.56
N TRP A 4 -2.96 19.30 9.24
CA TRP A 4 -2.73 18.03 8.52
C TRP A 4 -1.26 17.57 8.53
N ARG A 5 -0.49 17.90 9.57
CA ARG A 5 0.92 17.55 9.67
C ARG A 5 1.11 16.05 9.41
N ALA A 6 1.79 15.71 8.31
CA ALA A 6 2.41 14.40 8.12
C ALA A 6 3.48 14.25 9.20
N THR A 7 3.04 13.85 10.39
CA THR A 7 3.88 13.71 11.55
C THR A 7 4.80 12.51 11.30
N SER A 8 6.09 12.65 11.58
CA SER A 8 7.04 11.55 11.43
C SER A 8 6.52 10.32 12.16
N ARG A 9 6.51 9.15 11.50
CA ARG A 9 6.08 7.84 12.03
C ARG A 9 4.57 7.65 12.23
N VAL A 10 3.72 8.34 11.46
CA VAL A 10 2.27 8.05 11.44
C VAL A 10 1.94 7.07 10.31
N GLU A 11 1.39 5.92 10.67
CA GLU A 11 0.93 4.88 9.72
C GLU A 11 -0.48 5.14 9.19
N ILE A 12 -1.21 6.04 9.84
CA ILE A 12 -2.57 6.43 9.52
C ILE A 12 -2.58 7.47 8.38
N ILE A 13 -3.38 7.20 7.35
CA ILE A 13 -3.52 8.06 6.18
C ILE A 13 -4.68 9.04 6.41
N GLY A 14 -4.39 10.26 6.85
CA GLY A 14 -5.41 11.29 7.11
C GLY A 14 -6.19 11.74 5.87
N ASP A 15 -5.49 11.96 4.74
CA ASP A 15 -6.11 12.48 3.50
C ASP A 15 -6.62 11.39 2.55
N LEU A 16 -6.92 10.20 3.07
CA LEU A 16 -7.34 9.05 2.25
C LEU A 16 -8.58 9.39 1.40
N LYS A 17 -9.52 10.15 1.97
CA LYS A 17 -10.76 10.56 1.30
C LYS A 17 -10.51 11.33 0.00
N ASP A 18 -9.57 12.27 0.00
CA ASP A 18 -9.34 13.13 -1.16
C ASP A 18 -8.51 12.40 -2.22
N MET A 19 -7.48 11.64 -1.82
CA MET A 19 -6.76 10.76 -2.74
C MET A 19 -7.69 9.78 -3.45
N MET A 20 -8.67 9.23 -2.74
CA MET A 20 -9.65 8.33 -3.34
C MET A 20 -10.56 9.00 -4.36
N LYS A 21 -11.00 10.24 -4.13
CA LYS A 21 -11.78 10.98 -5.13
C LYS A 21 -10.97 11.19 -6.40
N ASP A 22 -9.69 11.48 -6.26
CA ASP A 22 -8.79 11.74 -7.37
C ASP A 22 -8.49 10.48 -8.19
N LEU A 23 -8.60 9.29 -7.58
CA LEU A 23 -8.51 8.01 -8.28
C LEU A 23 -9.85 7.56 -8.90
N LEU A 24 -10.95 7.74 -8.17
CA LEU A 24 -12.28 7.26 -8.59
C LEU A 24 -12.87 8.09 -9.74
N LYS A 25 -12.62 9.40 -9.78
CA LYS A 25 -13.13 10.29 -10.84
C LYS A 25 -12.58 9.89 -12.23
N PRO A 26 -11.25 9.80 -12.46
CA PRO A 26 -10.70 9.33 -13.73
C PRO A 26 -11.13 7.91 -14.09
N PHE A 27 -11.23 7.01 -13.10
CA PHE A 27 -11.70 5.65 -13.37
C PHE A 27 -13.12 5.64 -13.92
N CYS A 28 -14.04 6.38 -13.31
CA CYS A 28 -15.43 6.47 -13.80
C CYS A 28 -15.48 7.08 -15.20
N GLN A 29 -14.61 8.05 -15.50
CA GLN A 29 -14.51 8.67 -16.82
C GLN A 29 -13.96 7.69 -17.87
N ALA A 30 -12.94 6.91 -17.53
CA ALA A 30 -12.29 5.97 -18.44
C ALA A 30 -13.15 4.73 -18.73
N THR A 31 -13.75 4.14 -17.69
CA THR A 31 -14.54 2.90 -17.82
C THR A 31 -16.01 3.15 -18.13
N LYS A 32 -16.52 4.36 -17.90
CA LYS A 32 -17.96 4.72 -17.97
C LYS A 32 -18.87 3.86 -17.06
N HIS A 33 -18.28 3.05 -16.18
CA HIS A 33 -18.99 2.20 -15.24
C HIS A 33 -18.84 2.74 -13.82
N LYS A 34 -19.90 2.55 -13.02
CA LYS A 34 -19.86 2.84 -11.58
C LYS A 34 -19.20 1.67 -10.86
N HIS A 35 -18.52 1.97 -9.76
CA HIS A 35 -17.85 0.93 -8.97
C HIS A 35 -18.86 0.35 -8.00
N GLU A 36 -19.05 -0.96 -8.02
CA GLU A 36 -19.89 -1.66 -7.04
C GLU A 36 -19.09 -2.10 -5.81
N ARG A 37 -17.80 -2.36 -6.02
CA ARG A 37 -16.90 -2.92 -5.01
C ARG A 37 -15.56 -2.21 -5.02
N ILE A 38 -15.08 -1.82 -3.84
CA ILE A 38 -13.74 -1.25 -3.62
C ILE A 38 -12.96 -2.21 -2.75
N ILE A 39 -11.74 -2.53 -3.15
CA ILE A 39 -10.84 -3.40 -2.40
C ILE A 39 -9.59 -2.60 -2.04
N PHE A 40 -9.34 -2.45 -0.75
CA PHE A 40 -8.17 -1.78 -0.23
C PHE A 40 -7.09 -2.78 0.12
N TYR A 41 -5.88 -2.57 -0.39
CA TYR A 41 -4.68 -3.31 0.04
C TYR A 41 -3.77 -2.33 0.79
N GLN A 42 -3.66 -2.51 2.10
CA GLN A 42 -2.76 -1.70 2.93
C GLN A 42 -1.60 -2.57 3.43
N GLY A 43 -0.38 -2.17 3.12
CA GLY A 43 0.83 -2.86 3.55
C GLY A 43 1.47 -2.20 4.77
N GLY A 44 2.11 -3.01 5.62
CA GLY A 44 3.03 -2.53 6.65
C GLY A 44 2.39 -2.06 7.95
N VAL A 45 1.20 -2.55 8.29
CA VAL A 45 0.52 -2.26 9.56
C VAL A 45 1.00 -3.22 10.64
N SER A 46 1.43 -2.71 11.78
CA SER A 46 1.80 -3.52 12.95
C SER A 46 0.57 -4.07 13.69
N GLU A 47 0.73 -5.13 14.49
CA GLU A 47 -0.37 -5.74 15.26
C GLU A 47 -1.09 -4.73 16.16
N GLY A 48 -0.33 -3.94 16.91
CA GLY A 48 -0.87 -2.96 17.84
C GLY A 48 -1.68 -1.85 17.15
N GLN A 49 -1.45 -1.62 15.86
CA GLN A 49 -2.12 -0.60 15.07
C GLN A 49 -3.27 -1.14 14.21
N PHE A 50 -3.41 -2.47 14.11
CA PHE A 50 -4.41 -3.12 13.26
C PHE A 50 -5.84 -2.66 13.57
N MET A 51 -6.20 -2.61 14.86
CA MET A 51 -7.53 -2.18 15.30
C MET A 51 -7.84 -0.74 14.86
N GLU A 52 -6.88 0.16 15.00
CA GLU A 52 -7.05 1.57 14.68
C GLU A 52 -7.13 1.79 13.17
N VAL A 53 -6.23 1.17 12.41
CA VAL A 53 -6.25 1.24 10.95
C VAL A 53 -7.53 0.60 10.39
N ARG A 54 -8.02 -0.51 10.97
CA ARG A 54 -9.30 -1.13 10.60
C ARG A 54 -10.47 -0.18 10.87
N ARG A 55 -10.51 0.43 12.06
CA ARG A 55 -11.56 1.39 12.44
C ARG A 55 -11.58 2.58 11.49
N GLU A 56 -10.42 3.11 11.16
CA GLU A 56 -10.28 4.27 10.29
C GLU A 56 -10.54 3.95 8.82
N GLY A 57 -10.03 2.82 8.32
CA GLY A 57 -10.35 2.30 7.00
C GLY A 57 -11.84 2.03 6.82
N ALA A 58 -12.51 1.46 7.83
CA ALA A 58 -13.96 1.29 7.83
C ALA A 58 -14.72 2.63 7.85
N CYS A 59 -14.22 3.60 8.63
CA CYS A 59 -14.77 4.96 8.67
C CYS A 59 -14.64 5.66 7.32
N HIS A 60 -13.48 5.56 6.66
CA HIS A 60 -13.26 6.07 5.32
C HIS A 60 -14.15 5.36 4.29
N ALA A 61 -14.23 4.03 4.36
CA ALA A 61 -15.11 3.21 3.53
C ALA A 61 -16.58 3.64 3.63
N ALA A 62 -17.09 3.86 4.84
CA ALA A 62 -18.47 4.31 5.08
C ALA A 62 -18.72 5.74 4.58
N ARG A 63 -17.69 6.59 4.55
CA ARG A 63 -17.78 8.00 4.12
C ARG A 63 -17.57 8.20 2.62
N LEU A 64 -17.06 7.20 1.90
CA LEU A 64 -16.84 7.26 0.45
C LEU A 64 -18.12 7.41 -0.38
N PRO A 65 -19.20 6.64 -0.13
CA PRO A 65 -20.47 6.80 -0.84
C PRO A 65 -20.99 8.24 -0.82
N ALA A 66 -20.89 8.90 0.34
CA ALA A 66 -21.29 10.29 0.53
C ALA A 66 -20.39 11.28 -0.22
N ALA A 67 -19.11 10.95 -0.43
CA ALA A 67 -18.14 11.80 -1.10
C ALA A 67 -18.15 11.66 -2.64
N VAL A 68 -18.63 10.53 -3.16
CA VAL A 68 -18.58 10.17 -4.60
C VAL A 68 -19.99 10.14 -5.23
N SER A 69 -21.04 10.45 -4.47
CA SER A 69 -22.44 10.46 -4.95
C SER A 69 -22.86 9.12 -5.57
N GLN A 70 -22.42 8.02 -4.97
CA GLN A 70 -22.81 6.67 -5.35
C GLN A 70 -23.42 5.97 -4.14
N ARG A 71 -24.68 5.56 -4.25
CA ARG A 71 -25.34 4.71 -3.24
C ARG A 71 -24.86 3.26 -3.46
N ASP A 72 -24.66 2.53 -2.36
CA ASP A 72 -24.40 1.07 -2.32
C ASP A 72 -23.03 0.55 -2.78
N VAL A 73 -21.94 1.29 -2.56
CA VAL A 73 -20.58 0.76 -2.77
C VAL A 73 -20.17 -0.13 -1.60
N LYS A 74 -19.81 -1.40 -1.89
CA LYS A 74 -19.27 -2.32 -0.88
C LYS A 74 -17.74 -2.20 -0.82
N ALA A 75 -17.19 -1.87 0.34
CA ALA A 75 -15.75 -1.79 0.53
C ALA A 75 -15.25 -3.01 1.32
N GLY A 76 -14.23 -3.68 0.78
CA GLY A 76 -13.45 -4.71 1.46
C GLY A 76 -12.06 -4.18 1.79
N LEU A 77 -11.58 -4.44 3.00
CA LEU A 77 -10.27 -4.00 3.47
C LEU A 77 -9.37 -5.21 3.69
N TYR A 78 -8.26 -5.27 2.98
CA TYR A 78 -7.25 -6.30 3.07
C TYR A 78 -5.96 -5.70 3.59
N PHE A 79 -5.46 -6.31 4.66
CA PHE A 79 -4.21 -5.92 5.28
C PHE A 79 -3.13 -6.93 4.91
N HIS A 80 -2.01 -6.43 4.38
CA HIS A 80 -0.81 -7.24 4.24
C HIS A 80 0.05 -7.03 5.49
N ARG A 81 0.01 -8.03 6.38
CA ARG A 81 0.79 -8.09 7.60
C ARG A 81 2.15 -8.71 7.32
N ARG A 82 3.23 -8.07 7.74
CA ARG A 82 4.51 -8.77 7.87
C ARG A 82 4.52 -9.52 9.20
N PRO A 83 4.91 -10.82 9.24
CA PRO A 83 5.17 -11.50 10.50
C PRO A 83 6.27 -10.78 11.27
N GLU A 84 6.04 -10.55 12.57
CA GLU A 84 6.98 -9.86 13.47
C GLU A 84 8.11 -10.80 13.95
N ALA A 85 7.90 -12.12 13.86
CA ALA A 85 8.88 -13.13 14.21
C ALA A 85 9.79 -13.50 13.02
N THR A 86 11.06 -13.80 13.33
CA THR A 86 12.03 -14.44 12.43
C THR A 86 11.32 -15.54 11.65
N PRO A 87 11.35 -15.55 10.30
CA PRO A 87 10.61 -16.55 9.53
C PRO A 87 11.12 -17.93 9.94
N HIS A 88 10.36 -18.63 10.77
CA HIS A 88 10.51 -20.07 10.88
C HIS A 88 10.09 -20.56 9.51
N PRO A 89 10.98 -21.19 8.74
CA PRO A 89 10.61 -21.70 7.43
C PRO A 89 9.36 -22.56 7.66
N VAL A 90 8.25 -22.19 7.04
CA VAL A 90 7.11 -23.10 7.00
C VAL A 90 7.65 -24.26 6.18
N MET A 91 7.91 -25.37 6.85
CA MET A 91 8.47 -26.56 6.22
C MET A 91 7.31 -27.39 5.67
N PRO A 92 7.49 -27.99 4.49
CA PRO A 92 6.53 -28.95 3.98
C PRO A 92 6.38 -30.10 5.00
N GLY A 93 5.17 -30.64 5.13
CA GLY A 93 4.92 -31.77 6.03
C GLY A 93 5.57 -33.08 5.56
N THR A 94 6.03 -33.12 4.31
CA THR A 94 6.77 -34.23 3.72
C THR A 94 7.88 -33.67 2.85
N ASP A 95 9.07 -34.25 2.91
CA ASP A 95 10.22 -33.78 2.14
C ASP A 95 9.86 -33.62 0.65
N HIS A 96 9.13 -34.57 0.05
CA HIS A 96 8.71 -34.54 -1.34
C HIS A 96 7.96 -33.27 -1.80
N ASP A 97 7.31 -32.54 -0.91
CA ASP A 97 6.55 -31.33 -1.25
C ASP A 97 7.40 -30.06 -1.23
N GLY A 98 8.64 -30.12 -0.73
CA GLY A 98 9.51 -28.96 -0.65
C GLY A 98 10.12 -28.58 -2.00
N VAL A 99 10.22 -27.27 -2.22
CA VAL A 99 10.66 -26.69 -3.48
C VAL A 99 12.01 -26.00 -3.33
N GLY A 100 12.94 -26.34 -4.23
CA GLY A 100 14.25 -25.72 -4.35
C GLY A 100 15.27 -26.16 -3.28
N LYS A 101 16.45 -25.54 -3.30
CA LYS A 101 17.57 -25.89 -2.40
C LYS A 101 17.30 -25.59 -0.92
N CYS A 102 16.33 -24.72 -0.66
CA CYS A 102 15.94 -24.26 0.66
C CYS A 102 14.75 -25.03 1.25
N TRP A 103 14.22 -26.06 0.56
CA TRP A 103 13.10 -26.90 1.01
C TRP A 103 11.90 -26.07 1.50
N ASN A 104 11.55 -25.02 0.76
CA ASN A 104 10.44 -24.16 1.16
C ASN A 104 9.10 -24.80 0.76
N VAL A 105 8.05 -24.48 1.49
CA VAL A 105 6.67 -24.86 1.16
C VAL A 105 6.33 -24.47 -0.29
N PRO A 106 5.59 -25.34 -1.01
CA PRO A 106 5.33 -25.13 -2.40
C PRO A 106 4.57 -23.83 -2.59
N PRO A 107 4.84 -23.18 -3.72
CA PRO A 107 4.17 -21.96 -4.05
C PRO A 107 2.63 -22.13 -4.06
N GLY A 108 1.90 -21.12 -3.57
CA GLY A 108 0.43 -21.16 -3.50
C GLY A 108 -0.17 -21.79 -2.27
N SER A 109 0.67 -22.28 -1.37
CA SER A 109 0.22 -22.81 -0.10
C SER A 109 -0.44 -21.72 0.71
N THR A 110 -1.64 -22.03 1.18
CA THR A 110 -2.44 -21.17 2.05
C THR A 110 -2.63 -21.87 3.38
N VAL A 111 -2.45 -21.14 4.46
CA VAL A 111 -2.72 -21.62 5.81
C VAL A 111 -3.76 -20.70 6.42
N ASP A 112 -4.99 -21.22 6.54
CA ASP A 112 -6.15 -20.50 7.07
C ASP A 112 -6.56 -20.99 8.48
N SER A 113 -5.91 -22.04 8.98
CA SER A 113 -6.30 -22.77 10.19
C SER A 113 -5.12 -22.93 11.15
N VAL A 114 -5.41 -23.12 12.44
CA VAL A 114 -4.47 -23.46 13.54
C VAL A 114 -3.50 -22.33 13.96
N VAL A 115 -2.86 -21.66 13.01
CA VAL A 115 -1.85 -20.61 13.26
C VAL A 115 -2.36 -19.19 12.98
N THR A 116 -3.61 -19.07 12.54
CA THR A 116 -4.31 -17.82 12.24
C THR A 116 -5.05 -17.28 13.47
N HIS A 117 -5.46 -16.01 13.43
CA HIS A 117 -6.21 -15.40 14.52
C HIS A 117 -7.57 -16.12 14.72
N PRO A 118 -7.97 -16.48 15.95
CA PRO A 118 -9.15 -17.31 16.21
C PRO A 118 -10.49 -16.62 15.93
N LEU A 119 -10.52 -15.27 15.90
CA LEU A 119 -11.74 -14.48 15.76
C LEU A 119 -11.78 -13.60 14.50
N ASP A 120 -10.63 -13.34 13.88
CA ASP A 120 -10.53 -12.45 12.72
C ASP A 120 -10.22 -13.29 11.48
N PHE A 121 -10.64 -12.82 10.31
CA PHE A 121 -10.35 -13.49 9.04
C PHE A 121 -8.91 -13.23 8.62
N ASP A 122 -8.02 -14.11 9.05
CA ASP A 122 -6.58 -14.08 8.78
C ASP A 122 -6.14 -15.35 8.04
N PHE A 123 -5.18 -15.22 7.14
CA PHE A 123 -4.60 -16.34 6.41
C PHE A 123 -3.15 -16.01 6.02
N PHE A 124 -2.31 -17.03 6.00
CA PHE A 124 -0.97 -16.94 5.42
C PHE A 124 -0.99 -17.46 3.99
N LEU A 125 -0.41 -16.71 3.06
CA LEU A 125 -0.26 -17.10 1.66
C LEU A 125 1.21 -17.05 1.25
N CYS A 126 1.77 -18.19 0.86
CA CYS A 126 3.03 -18.25 0.14
C CYS A 126 2.75 -17.92 -1.33
N SER A 127 2.88 -16.65 -1.72
CA SER A 127 2.37 -16.14 -3.00
C SER A 127 3.27 -16.34 -4.22
N HIS A 128 4.52 -16.77 -4.03
CA HIS A 128 5.22 -17.41 -5.15
C HIS A 128 4.26 -18.53 -5.60
N PHE A 129 3.78 -18.54 -6.85
CA PHE A 129 2.92 -19.55 -7.51
C PHE A 129 1.73 -20.28 -6.78
N GLY A 130 0.65 -19.64 -6.27
CA GLY A 130 -0.69 -20.30 -6.25
C GLY A 130 -1.86 -19.74 -5.40
N ILE A 131 -2.87 -20.57 -5.07
CA ILE A 131 -4.28 -20.47 -5.58
C ILE A 131 -5.32 -19.69 -4.71
N GLN A 132 -4.97 -18.73 -3.84
CA GLN A 132 -6.00 -17.74 -3.44
C GLN A 132 -6.24 -16.75 -4.58
N LYS A 133 -7.15 -17.14 -5.49
CA LYS A 133 -7.29 -16.60 -6.85
C LYS A 133 -7.08 -15.09 -6.93
N LEU A 134 -7.81 -14.29 -6.15
CA LEU A 134 -7.71 -12.83 -6.26
C LEU A 134 -6.32 -12.28 -5.88
N SER A 135 -5.82 -12.58 -4.68
CA SER A 135 -4.51 -12.09 -4.21
C SER A 135 -3.37 -12.63 -5.07
N TYR A 136 -3.47 -13.87 -5.54
CA TYR A 136 -2.48 -14.48 -6.42
C TYR A 136 -2.47 -13.89 -7.83
N TYR A 137 -3.64 -13.73 -8.47
CA TYR A 137 -3.72 -13.07 -9.76
C TYR A 137 -3.19 -11.64 -9.67
N LEU A 138 -3.47 -10.93 -8.57
CA LEU A 138 -2.88 -9.62 -8.31
C LEU A 138 -1.35 -9.66 -8.11
N CYS A 139 -0.75 -10.77 -7.69
CA CYS A 139 0.71 -10.91 -7.66
C CYS A 139 1.32 -11.20 -9.05
N LEU A 140 0.52 -11.70 -10.00
CA LEU A 140 0.92 -12.00 -11.37
C LEU A 140 0.76 -10.82 -12.33
N THR A 141 -0.05 -9.82 -11.99
CA THR A 141 -0.29 -8.64 -12.85
C THR A 141 0.86 -7.63 -12.87
N TYR A 142 2.00 -7.92 -12.22
CA TYR A 142 3.09 -6.96 -12.14
C TYR A 142 3.84 -6.84 -13.47
N ALA A 143 3.77 -5.67 -14.10
CA ALA A 143 4.22 -5.48 -15.47
C ALA A 143 5.75 -5.57 -15.69
N ARG A 144 6.60 -5.42 -14.65
CA ARG A 144 8.06 -5.40 -14.83
C ARG A 144 8.72 -6.78 -14.86
N CYS A 145 8.05 -7.85 -14.41
CA CYS A 145 8.62 -9.19 -14.46
C CYS A 145 7.59 -10.26 -14.83
N ALA A 146 8.05 -11.32 -15.52
CA ALA A 146 7.23 -12.46 -15.90
C ALA A 146 7.05 -13.49 -14.76
N CYS A 147 7.19 -13.05 -13.50
CA CYS A 147 7.18 -13.90 -12.32
C CYS A 147 6.19 -13.36 -11.28
N SER A 148 5.61 -14.24 -10.47
CA SER A 148 4.78 -13.85 -9.34
C SER A 148 5.58 -13.10 -8.28
N VAL A 149 5.10 -11.93 -7.85
CA VAL A 149 5.71 -11.15 -6.77
C VAL A 149 5.22 -11.66 -5.39
N SER A 150 6.01 -11.42 -4.34
CA SER A 150 5.71 -11.80 -2.96
C SER A 150 4.58 -10.99 -2.30
N ILE A 151 4.16 -9.88 -2.93
CA ILE A 151 3.11 -8.97 -2.44
C ILE A 151 2.22 -8.62 -3.63
N SER A 152 0.93 -8.35 -3.38
CA SER A 152 -0.01 -7.84 -4.39
C SER A 152 0.60 -6.68 -5.18
N THR A 153 0.44 -6.70 -6.51
CA THR A 153 0.94 -5.64 -7.41
C THR A 153 0.46 -4.26 -6.96
N LEU A 154 -0.75 -4.15 -6.42
CA LEU A 154 -1.32 -2.88 -5.94
C LEU A 154 -0.49 -2.29 -4.79
N ALA A 155 -0.14 -3.10 -3.79
CA ALA A 155 0.69 -2.68 -2.68
C ALA A 155 2.14 -2.43 -3.13
N TYR A 156 2.65 -3.23 -4.09
CA TYR A 156 3.98 -3.00 -4.66
C TYR A 156 4.06 -1.67 -5.43
N CYS A 157 3.04 -1.33 -6.22
CA CYS A 157 2.92 -0.04 -6.91
C CYS A 157 2.86 1.13 -5.93
N ALA A 158 2.13 1.00 -4.82
CA ALA A 158 2.11 2.02 -3.77
C ALA A 158 3.51 2.21 -3.15
N HIS A 159 4.25 1.12 -2.91
CA HIS A 159 5.63 1.20 -2.43
C HIS A 159 6.55 1.94 -3.41
N LEU A 160 6.45 1.66 -4.72
CA LEU A 160 7.22 2.37 -5.74
C LEU A 160 6.86 3.86 -5.80
N ALA A 161 5.58 4.20 -5.69
CA ALA A 161 5.11 5.59 -5.68
C ALA A 161 5.68 6.36 -4.48
N VAL A 162 5.64 5.77 -3.28
CA VAL A 162 6.23 6.34 -2.06
C VAL A 162 7.75 6.50 -2.21
N TYR A 163 8.43 5.49 -2.76
CA TYR A 163 9.88 5.55 -2.99
C TYR A 163 10.24 6.70 -3.95
N ARG A 164 9.47 6.89 -5.02
CA ARG A 164 9.66 8.02 -5.96
C ARG A 164 9.37 9.36 -5.30
N ALA A 165 8.30 9.48 -4.53
CA ALA A 165 7.99 10.70 -3.78
C ALA A 165 9.12 11.06 -2.81
N LYS A 166 9.70 10.06 -2.13
CA LYS A 166 10.88 10.25 -1.27
C LYS A 166 12.07 10.81 -2.06
N ASN A 167 12.34 10.30 -3.26
CA ASN A 167 13.42 10.82 -4.10
C ASN A 167 13.18 12.27 -4.55
N HIS A 168 11.93 12.64 -4.85
CA HIS A 168 11.59 14.04 -5.18
C HIS A 168 11.86 14.98 -4.00
N ILE A 169 11.52 14.54 -2.79
CA ILE A 169 11.78 15.30 -1.56
C ILE A 169 13.29 15.45 -1.35
N ILE A 170 14.06 14.37 -1.43
CA ILE A 170 15.52 14.39 -1.26
C ILE A 170 16.16 15.37 -2.25
N ASN A 171 15.89 15.21 -3.55
CA ASN A 171 16.47 16.08 -4.57
C ASN A 171 16.13 17.56 -4.35
N LYS A 172 14.91 17.87 -3.91
CA LYS A 172 14.49 19.26 -3.70
C LYS A 172 15.09 19.87 -2.43
N VAL A 173 15.22 19.09 -1.36
CA VAL A 173 15.87 19.52 -0.11
C VAL A 173 17.37 19.69 -0.32
N ASP A 174 18.02 18.82 -1.10
CA ASP A 174 19.45 18.93 -1.41
C ASP A 174 19.75 20.16 -2.28
N VAL A 175 18.95 20.43 -3.32
CA VAL A 175 19.07 21.65 -4.15
C VAL A 175 18.87 22.92 -3.31
N SER A 176 17.95 22.87 -2.34
CA SER A 176 17.72 23.99 -1.41
C SER A 176 18.92 24.23 -0.48
N SER A 177 19.63 23.15 -0.12
CA SER A 177 20.79 23.20 0.78
C SER A 177 22.07 23.65 0.07
N SER A 178 22.23 23.34 -1.22
CA SER A 178 23.37 23.82 -2.02
C SER A 178 23.26 25.29 -2.45
N SER A 179 22.10 25.93 -2.28
CA SER A 179 21.87 27.33 -2.70
C SER A 179 22.00 28.34 -1.56
N SER A 180 22.31 27.90 -0.34
CA SER A 180 22.43 28.77 0.83
C SER A 180 23.88 28.86 1.32
N ASP A 181 24.65 29.77 0.70
CA ASP A 181 25.88 30.30 1.25
C ASP A 181 25.58 31.42 2.27
N LEU A 182 26.25 31.32 3.43
CA LEU A 182 26.53 32.34 4.45
C LEU A 182 25.34 32.94 5.25
N TYR A 183 25.15 32.39 6.46
CA TYR A 183 24.95 33.03 7.78
C TYR A 183 23.90 32.30 8.63
N GLY A 184 24.34 31.82 9.81
CA GLY A 184 23.49 31.65 10.98
C GLY A 184 22.68 30.36 11.06
N GLY A 185 23.05 29.49 11.99
CA GLY A 185 22.38 28.22 12.24
C GLY A 185 20.91 28.35 12.60
N SER A 186 20.09 27.59 11.88
CA SER A 186 18.82 27.04 12.38
C SER A 186 18.68 25.69 11.70
N THR A 187 18.44 24.63 12.47
CA THR A 187 18.16 23.30 11.92
C THR A 187 17.04 23.44 10.89
N ASN A 188 17.34 23.22 9.61
CA ASN A 188 16.42 23.40 8.48
C ASN A 188 15.17 22.52 8.63
N ALA A 189 14.18 23.00 9.37
CA ALA A 189 12.86 22.40 9.41
C ALA A 189 12.18 22.74 8.08
N VAL A 190 12.28 21.83 7.12
CA VAL A 190 11.58 21.93 5.84
C VAL A 190 10.10 22.17 6.11
N THR A 191 9.55 23.22 5.51
CA THR A 191 8.16 23.62 5.74
C THR A 191 7.19 22.68 5.03
N ASN A 192 5.98 22.51 5.57
CA ASN A 192 5.00 21.56 5.02
C ASN A 192 4.60 21.89 3.56
N SER A 193 4.57 23.17 3.20
CA SER A 193 4.35 23.62 1.82
C SER A 193 5.43 23.16 0.85
N GLN A 194 6.70 23.10 1.28
CA GLN A 194 7.81 22.61 0.47
C GLN A 194 7.69 21.11 0.19
N TYR A 195 7.22 20.31 1.16
CA TYR A 195 6.95 18.88 0.96
C TYR A 195 5.84 18.65 -0.07
N VAL A 196 4.70 19.34 0.05
CA VAL A 196 3.59 19.21 -0.91
C VAL A 196 4.04 19.58 -2.32
N GLN A 197 4.81 20.66 -2.44
CA GLN A 197 5.33 21.09 -3.73
C GLN A 197 6.44 20.17 -4.28
N ALA A 198 7.11 19.39 -3.43
CA ALA A 198 8.09 18.39 -3.88
C ALA A 198 7.40 17.13 -4.43
N VAL A 199 6.32 16.71 -3.76
CA VAL A 199 5.60 15.49 -4.13
C VAL A 199 4.67 15.70 -5.33
N LYS A 200 4.18 16.93 -5.54
CA LYS A 200 3.27 17.24 -6.65
C LYS A 200 3.93 16.97 -8.01
N VAL A 201 3.29 16.09 -8.79
CA VAL A 201 3.72 15.67 -10.13
C VAL A 201 2.98 16.49 -11.19
N VAL A 202 3.62 16.68 -12.35
CA VAL A 202 3.04 17.37 -13.52
C VAL A 202 1.75 16.67 -13.98
N ASP A 203 0.75 17.44 -14.42
CA ASP A 203 -0.61 16.95 -14.68
C ASP A 203 -0.68 15.79 -15.69
N TYR A 204 0.13 15.81 -16.74
CA TYR A 204 0.14 14.71 -17.73
C TYR A 204 0.67 13.38 -17.17
N LEU A 205 1.50 13.43 -16.11
CA LEU A 205 2.05 12.24 -15.45
C LEU A 205 1.10 11.70 -14.37
N GLN A 206 0.07 12.45 -13.94
CA GLN A 206 -0.87 12.00 -12.91
C GLN A 206 -1.70 10.80 -13.37
N MET A 207 -1.93 10.67 -14.69
CA MET A 207 -2.68 9.55 -15.29
C MET A 207 -1.77 8.40 -15.75
N VAL A 208 -0.45 8.50 -15.55
CA VAL A 208 0.54 7.52 -15.99
C VAL A 208 1.20 6.86 -14.78
N MET A 209 1.51 5.56 -14.87
CA MET A 209 2.29 4.85 -13.87
C MET A 209 3.79 5.23 -13.92
N TYR A 210 4.13 6.51 -13.77
CA TYR A 210 5.50 7.03 -13.91
C TYR A 210 6.50 6.48 -12.87
N PHE A 211 5.98 5.89 -11.79
CA PHE A 211 6.77 5.25 -10.74
C PHE A 211 7.17 3.80 -11.08
N VAL A 212 6.51 3.21 -12.08
CA VAL A 212 6.89 1.94 -12.71
C VAL A 212 7.99 2.19 -13.75
#